data_AF-A0A9W7G9Y7-F1
#
_entry.id   AF-A0A9W7G9Y7-F1
#
_cell.length_a   1.000
_cell.length_b   1.000
_cell.length_c   1.000
_cell.angle_alpha   90.00
_cell.angle_beta   90.00
_cell.angle_gamma   90.00
#
_symmetry.space_group_name_H-M   'P 1'
#
loop_
_entity.id
_entity.type
_entity.pdbx_description
1 polymer ?
#
loop_
_entity_poly.entity_id
_entity_poly.type
_entity_poly.pdbx_seq_one_letter_code
_entity_poly.pdbx_strand_id
1 'polypeptide(L)'
;MTALVQNDPIKILDGPDTHSLSMSLGSDLPKSIEFATPPVSSTPGLVHLSLLPPPSSPYSFRSWPICIGGWGVGNDLDVTFGGPPRRPIAVRFDNCFLRIAERNEHGQPVVDDSGMVISDAFWSEVKENVTIENIVKALVATMCQDSSRGGSAAWTEAATFTREKHETEETFRALRPTDQLIAPAAVLLDSHLDPTLCSFLSSLPSSSSCTSLPSFISSPSPSVFTFPLFPPSHCASLLSTIDAYESTNLPKRRPNTMNNYGLVLNEVGMRDYCSSLMSKVISPLSKMLFPDEIFSHSIDHHHTFCVEYRAEELGVGDRHLDMHHDASEVTLNVCLGREGFKASGLQFCGDYGAADHRASSLKLEHTIGTAVLHLGRRRHGADNISGGERVNLIMWARSSAFRAAAAYGHVPPDGYPKSQEGSTVDRVCLSKANDADYESRIKTGGGNKLSGEEKKRKYVPFNAPPKSCAVKNSSVVKF
;
A
#
# COMPACT_ATOMS: atom_id res chain seq x y z
N MET A 1 8.86 45.01 -37.03
CA MET A 1 7.48 44.63 -36.66
C MET A 1 7.56 43.88 -35.35
N THR A 2 7.00 44.48 -34.32
CA THR A 2 6.89 43.98 -32.95
C THR A 2 5.82 42.88 -32.89
N ALA A 3 6.08 41.76 -32.20
CA ALA A 3 5.03 40.85 -31.73
C ALA A 3 5.54 40.13 -30.46
N LEU A 4 4.66 40.07 -29.46
CA LEU A 4 4.93 39.86 -28.04
C LEU A 4 5.36 38.43 -27.68
N VAL A 5 6.21 38.37 -26.65
CA VAL A 5 6.56 37.20 -25.84
C VAL A 5 5.50 37.03 -24.75
N GLN A 6 4.77 35.89 -24.68
CA GLN A 6 4.18 35.34 -23.45
C GLN A 6 3.32 34.07 -23.69
N ASN A 7 3.52 33.06 -22.83
CA ASN A 7 2.54 32.08 -22.32
C ASN A 7 1.82 31.14 -23.31
N ASP A 8 2.34 29.93 -23.51
CA ASP A 8 1.57 28.82 -24.11
C ASP A 8 0.95 27.88 -23.03
N PRO A 9 -0.32 27.45 -23.19
CA PRO A 9 -1.12 26.70 -22.20
C PRO A 9 -1.01 25.16 -22.27
N ILE A 10 -1.35 24.50 -21.14
CA ILE A 10 -1.52 23.04 -20.97
C ILE A 10 -2.77 22.57 -21.75
N LYS A 11 -2.67 21.43 -22.46
CA LYS A 11 -3.77 20.79 -23.22
C LYS A 11 -4.28 19.54 -22.52
N ILE A 12 -5.59 19.34 -22.49
CA ILE A 12 -6.19 18.05 -22.12
C ILE A 12 -7.35 17.68 -23.06
N LEU A 13 -7.69 16.38 -23.12
CA LEU A 13 -8.50 15.71 -24.15
C LEU A 13 -9.83 15.23 -23.54
N ASP A 14 -10.93 15.43 -24.28
CA ASP A 14 -12.31 15.57 -23.79
C ASP A 14 -13.26 14.36 -24.03
N GLY A 15 -14.38 14.29 -23.27
CA GLY A 15 -15.68 13.66 -23.64
C GLY A 15 -16.41 12.79 -22.58
N PRO A 16 -17.78 12.66 -22.56
CA PRO A 16 -18.83 13.36 -23.34
C PRO A 16 -19.95 14.10 -22.56
N ASP A 17 -19.97 14.19 -21.21
CA ASP A 17 -21.03 14.95 -20.50
C ASP A 17 -20.45 15.97 -19.51
N THR A 18 -20.70 17.24 -19.81
CA THR A 18 -19.95 18.41 -19.32
C THR A 18 -20.57 19.06 -18.08
N HIS A 19 -19.83 19.06 -16.97
CA HIS A 19 -19.83 20.20 -16.03
C HIS A 19 -18.42 20.82 -16.03
N SER A 20 -18.26 21.92 -16.75
CA SER A 20 -17.02 22.69 -16.79
C SER A 20 -16.89 23.57 -15.54
N LEU A 21 -15.93 23.28 -14.67
CA LEU A 21 -15.48 24.24 -13.65
C LEU A 21 -14.24 24.96 -14.20
N SER A 22 -14.43 26.11 -14.85
CA SER A 22 -13.33 26.98 -15.26
C SER A 22 -12.83 27.77 -14.05
N MET A 23 -11.63 27.48 -13.55
CA MET A 23 -11.00 28.28 -12.49
C MET A 23 -10.05 29.31 -13.12
N SER A 24 -10.42 30.59 -13.09
CA SER A 24 -9.53 31.67 -13.51
C SER A 24 -8.50 31.95 -12.41
N LEU A 25 -7.39 31.25 -12.45
CA LEU A 25 -6.23 31.48 -11.59
C LEU A 25 -5.42 32.68 -12.11
N GLY A 26 -5.10 33.62 -11.21
CA GLY A 26 -4.30 34.82 -11.49
C GLY A 26 -2.90 34.50 -12.03
N SER A 27 -2.23 35.54 -12.52
CA SER A 27 -1.13 35.54 -13.50
C SER A 27 0.15 34.71 -13.26
N ASP A 28 0.25 33.86 -12.23
CA ASP A 28 1.50 33.16 -11.88
C ASP A 28 1.38 31.62 -11.69
N LEU A 29 0.31 30.93 -12.12
CA LEU A 29 0.22 29.44 -12.26
C LEU A 29 -1.13 29.06 -12.97
N PRO A 30 -1.32 27.83 -13.52
CA PRO A 30 -2.15 27.54 -14.71
C PRO A 30 -3.67 27.75 -14.56
N LYS A 31 -4.36 27.98 -15.69
CA LYS A 31 -5.77 28.43 -15.80
C LYS A 31 -6.83 27.31 -16.01
N SER A 32 -6.47 26.02 -15.91
CA SER A 32 -7.43 24.92 -15.95
C SER A 32 -6.90 23.69 -15.20
N ILE A 33 -7.79 23.06 -14.42
CA ILE A 33 -7.63 21.72 -13.85
C ILE A 33 -8.67 20.86 -14.56
N GLU A 34 -8.26 19.83 -15.29
CA GLU A 34 -9.21 18.87 -15.87
C GLU A 34 -9.26 17.60 -15.02
N PHE A 35 -10.47 17.11 -14.83
CA PHE A 35 -10.74 15.88 -14.12
C PHE A 35 -10.59 14.72 -15.09
N ALA A 36 -9.79 13.71 -14.76
CA ALA A 36 -9.82 12.46 -15.51
C ALA A 36 -11.21 11.82 -15.35
N THR A 37 -11.75 11.20 -16.40
CA THR A 37 -12.88 10.28 -16.27
C THR A 37 -12.50 9.23 -15.22
N PRO A 38 -13.17 9.17 -14.06
CA PRO A 38 -12.73 8.29 -13.00
C PRO A 38 -13.09 6.84 -13.38
N PRO A 39 -12.26 5.83 -13.07
CA PRO A 39 -12.86 4.60 -12.58
C PRO A 39 -13.65 5.02 -11.34
N VAL A 40 -14.98 4.89 -11.39
CA VAL A 40 -15.93 5.27 -10.33
C VAL A 40 -15.29 5.05 -8.95
N SER A 41 -14.86 6.13 -8.28
CA SER A 41 -14.34 5.98 -6.94
C SER A 41 -15.48 5.47 -6.06
N SER A 42 -15.32 4.26 -5.54
CA SER A 42 -16.33 3.63 -4.69
C SER A 42 -16.39 4.22 -3.27
N THR A 43 -15.57 5.24 -3.00
CA THR A 43 -15.42 5.93 -1.72
C THR A 43 -15.97 7.36 -1.83
N PRO A 44 -17.12 7.66 -1.21
CA PRO A 44 -17.70 9.01 -1.20
C PRO A 44 -16.71 10.06 -0.68
N GLY A 45 -16.67 11.24 -1.30
CA GLY A 45 -15.81 12.36 -0.88
C GLY A 45 -14.34 12.27 -1.30
N LEU A 46 -13.93 11.22 -2.00
CA LEU A 46 -12.58 11.08 -2.55
C LEU A 46 -12.49 11.72 -3.94
N VAL A 47 -11.54 12.64 -4.14
CA VAL A 47 -11.24 13.31 -5.41
C VAL A 47 -9.95 12.75 -5.98
N HIS A 48 -9.99 12.26 -7.22
CA HIS A 48 -8.80 11.86 -7.97
C HIS A 48 -8.42 12.96 -8.95
N LEU A 49 -7.17 13.39 -8.91
CA LEU A 49 -6.59 14.39 -9.79
C LEU A 49 -5.35 13.82 -10.49
N SER A 50 -5.01 14.38 -11.65
CA SER A 50 -3.72 14.16 -12.28
C SER A 50 -2.96 15.47 -12.32
N LEU A 51 -1.79 15.52 -11.69
CA LEU A 51 -0.97 16.71 -11.61
C LEU A 51 0.24 16.58 -12.54
N LEU A 52 0.37 17.50 -13.50
CA LEU A 52 1.59 17.66 -14.29
C LEU A 52 2.36 18.90 -13.80
N PRO A 53 3.50 18.72 -13.12
CA PRO A 53 4.33 19.84 -12.67
C PRO A 53 4.86 20.66 -13.85
N PRO A 54 5.17 21.95 -13.66
CA PRO A 54 5.75 22.78 -14.72
C PRO A 54 7.12 22.22 -15.16
N PRO A 55 7.60 22.54 -16.37
CA PRO A 55 8.87 22.00 -16.90
C PRO A 55 10.09 22.23 -16.01
N SER A 56 10.08 23.28 -15.19
CA SER A 56 11.11 23.58 -14.19
C SER A 56 11.16 22.59 -13.02
N SER A 57 10.09 21.86 -12.74
CA SER A 57 10.06 20.85 -11.69
C SER A 57 10.83 19.59 -12.11
N PRO A 58 11.62 18.98 -11.22
CA PRO A 58 12.27 17.70 -11.51
C PRO A 58 11.29 16.52 -11.65
N TYR A 59 10.01 16.73 -11.30
CA TYR A 59 8.92 15.75 -11.43
C TYR A 59 8.08 15.93 -12.72
N SER A 60 8.47 16.84 -13.62
CA SER A 60 7.74 17.17 -14.87
C SER A 60 7.76 16.08 -15.93
N PHE A 61 8.44 14.96 -15.69
CA PHE A 61 8.60 13.87 -16.66
C PHE A 61 7.34 13.02 -16.86
N ARG A 62 6.33 13.14 -15.99
CA ARG A 62 5.02 12.52 -16.13
C ARG A 62 3.96 13.24 -15.32
N SER A 63 2.70 12.92 -15.60
CA SER A 63 1.60 13.27 -14.71
C SER A 63 1.55 12.33 -13.50
N TRP A 64 1.15 12.88 -12.35
CA TRP A 64 1.09 12.20 -11.07
C TRP A 64 -0.36 12.05 -10.62
N PRO A 65 -0.84 10.82 -10.38
CA PRO A 65 -2.14 10.64 -9.77
C PRO A 65 -2.09 11.07 -8.30
N ILE A 66 -3.08 11.87 -7.90
CA ILE A 66 -3.24 12.39 -6.55
C ILE A 66 -4.65 12.09 -6.08
N CYS A 67 -4.77 11.62 -4.84
CA CYS A 67 -6.05 11.43 -4.19
C CYS A 67 -6.20 12.45 -3.06
N ILE A 68 -7.37 13.09 -2.97
CA ILE A 68 -7.69 14.08 -1.93
C ILE A 68 -9.04 13.69 -1.30
N GLY A 69 -9.09 13.48 0.02
CA GLY A 69 -10.32 13.20 0.77
C GLY A 69 -10.59 11.72 1.05
N GLY A 70 -11.85 11.37 1.30
CA GLY A 70 -12.30 10.01 1.64
C GLY A 70 -13.40 9.99 2.71
N TRP A 71 -14.20 8.92 2.74
CA TRP A 71 -15.33 8.78 3.68
C TRP A 71 -14.85 8.67 5.13
N GLY A 72 -15.43 9.46 6.05
CA GLY A 72 -15.09 9.44 7.48
C GLY A 72 -13.85 10.25 7.85
N VAL A 73 -13.39 11.13 6.94
CA VAL A 73 -12.16 11.93 7.08
C VAL A 73 -12.54 13.35 7.43
N GLY A 74 -12.48 13.63 8.73
CA GLY A 74 -12.46 14.97 9.31
C GLY A 74 -13.75 15.77 9.24
N ASN A 75 -14.86 15.09 8.96
CA ASN A 75 -16.09 15.66 8.45
C ASN A 75 -15.89 16.05 6.97
N ASP A 76 -16.60 15.38 6.07
CA ASP A 76 -16.03 14.99 4.77
C ASP A 76 -15.88 16.14 3.77
N LEU A 77 -16.69 17.16 3.95
CA LEU A 77 -17.07 18.19 2.97
C LEU A 77 -17.67 19.42 3.71
N ASP A 78 -17.70 19.48 5.03
CA ASP A 78 -18.27 20.62 5.81
C ASP A 78 -17.37 21.84 5.92
N VAL A 79 -16.41 21.89 5.01
CA VAL A 79 -16.16 23.16 4.36
C VAL A 79 -16.85 23.10 3.02
N THR A 80 -16.33 22.30 2.07
CA THR A 80 -16.43 22.42 0.60
C THR A 80 -16.22 23.87 0.12
N PHE A 81 -16.82 24.86 0.78
CA PHE A 81 -16.84 26.29 0.51
C PHE A 81 -16.93 27.23 1.75
N GLY A 82 -16.75 26.81 3.02
CA GLY A 82 -16.29 27.76 4.07
C GLY A 82 -16.71 27.60 5.55
N GLY A 83 -16.11 26.71 6.33
CA GLY A 83 -16.18 26.71 7.81
C GLY A 83 -15.02 25.97 8.50
N PRO A 84 -14.71 26.18 9.79
CA PRO A 84 -13.81 25.31 10.58
C PRO A 84 -14.65 24.28 11.35
N PRO A 85 -14.20 23.03 11.62
CA PRO A 85 -12.99 22.81 12.43
C PRO A 85 -12.17 21.52 12.14
N ARG A 86 -10.84 21.68 12.05
CA ARG A 86 -9.80 20.73 12.52
C ARG A 86 -9.74 19.32 11.90
N ARG A 87 -9.78 19.22 10.56
CA ARG A 87 -10.07 17.99 9.80
C ARG A 87 -8.81 17.25 9.32
N PRO A 88 -8.66 15.92 9.47
CA PRO A 88 -7.84 15.16 8.55
C PRO A 88 -8.46 15.35 7.15
N ILE A 89 -7.65 15.74 6.17
CA ILE A 89 -7.91 15.61 4.74
C ILE A 89 -6.82 14.68 4.23
N ALA A 90 -7.20 13.56 3.66
CA ALA A 90 -6.25 12.58 3.15
C ALA A 90 -5.71 13.07 1.79
N VAL A 91 -4.48 13.58 1.74
CA VAL A 91 -3.77 13.85 0.48
C VAL A 91 -2.76 12.75 0.23
N ARG A 92 -2.90 12.02 -0.88
CA ARG A 92 -2.05 10.89 -1.24
C ARG A 92 -1.44 11.07 -2.62
N PHE A 93 -0.14 10.80 -2.75
CA PHE A 93 0.48 10.59 -4.06
C PHE A 93 0.58 9.12 -4.40
N ASP A 94 0.14 8.77 -5.60
CA ASP A 94 0.36 7.43 -6.12
C ASP A 94 1.70 7.34 -6.84
N ASN A 95 2.53 6.39 -6.37
CA ASN A 95 3.82 6.04 -6.96
C ASN A 95 4.85 7.18 -7.04
N CYS A 96 4.67 8.26 -6.28
CA CYS A 96 5.59 9.39 -6.24
C CYS A 96 6.35 9.39 -4.90
N PHE A 97 7.68 9.33 -4.92
CA PHE A 97 8.45 9.53 -3.71
C PHE A 97 8.74 11.03 -3.55
N LEU A 98 7.94 11.68 -2.71
CA LEU A 98 8.09 13.09 -2.40
C LEU A 98 8.71 13.27 -1.03
N ARG A 99 9.71 14.13 -0.97
CA ARG A 99 10.04 14.83 0.26
C ARG A 99 9.29 16.14 0.26
N ILE A 100 8.82 16.60 1.41
CA ILE A 100 8.40 18.00 1.59
C ILE A 100 9.35 18.54 2.67
N ALA A 101 9.68 19.82 2.63
CA ALA A 101 10.76 20.36 3.44
C ALA A 101 10.44 20.18 4.94
N GLU A 102 11.51 19.90 5.70
CA GLU A 102 11.53 19.62 7.13
C GLU A 102 11.00 18.25 7.54
N ARG A 103 11.94 17.38 7.96
CA ARG A 103 11.74 16.73 9.26
C ARG A 103 11.41 17.88 10.20
N ASN A 104 10.23 17.90 10.81
CA ASN A 104 10.00 18.81 11.93
C ASN A 104 11.18 18.72 12.93
N GLU A 105 11.32 19.67 13.84
CA GLU A 105 12.30 19.65 14.94
C GLU A 105 12.36 18.32 15.74
N HIS A 106 11.42 17.39 15.50
CA HIS A 106 11.30 16.06 16.09
C HIS A 106 11.58 14.89 15.12
N GLY A 107 11.98 15.14 13.87
CA GLY A 107 12.47 14.12 12.96
C GLY A 107 11.41 13.32 12.18
N GLN A 108 10.13 13.73 12.19
CA GLN A 108 9.03 12.92 11.62
C GLN A 108 8.97 12.93 10.08
N PRO A 109 8.57 11.81 9.46
CA PRO A 109 8.37 11.73 8.02
C PRO A 109 7.20 12.60 7.57
N VAL A 110 7.34 13.18 6.39
CA VAL A 110 6.38 14.16 5.84
C VAL A 110 5.29 13.50 5.00
N VAL A 111 5.66 12.41 4.35
CA VAL A 111 4.75 11.49 3.69
C VAL A 111 4.97 10.13 4.35
N ASP A 112 3.90 9.43 4.73
CA ASP A 112 4.03 8.08 5.27
C ASP A 112 4.39 7.06 4.17
N ASP A 113 4.53 5.79 4.54
CA ASP A 113 4.86 4.73 3.58
C ASP A 113 3.76 4.47 2.53
N SER A 114 2.54 4.97 2.74
CA SER A 114 1.42 4.92 1.78
C SER A 114 1.35 6.13 0.85
N GLY A 115 2.28 7.08 0.93
CA GLY A 115 2.18 8.30 0.12
C GLY A 115 1.25 9.36 0.73
N MET A 116 0.78 9.18 1.98
CA MET A 116 -0.09 10.13 2.67
C MET A 116 0.69 11.31 3.23
N VAL A 117 0.26 12.54 2.92
CA VAL A 117 0.82 13.75 3.51
C VAL A 117 0.39 13.87 4.97
N ILE A 118 1.37 13.88 5.87
CA ILE A 118 1.17 13.92 7.34
C ILE A 118 1.92 15.08 8.01
N SER A 119 2.38 16.08 7.23
CA SER A 119 3.16 17.22 7.76
C SER A 119 2.28 18.42 8.10
N ASP A 120 2.42 18.91 9.33
CA ASP A 120 1.82 20.17 9.77
C ASP A 120 2.34 21.39 9.00
N ALA A 121 3.58 21.34 8.50
CA ALA A 121 4.16 22.41 7.68
C ALA A 121 3.46 22.53 6.32
N PHE A 122 3.16 21.39 5.68
CA PHE A 122 2.36 21.38 4.44
C PHE A 122 0.99 22.04 4.67
N TRP A 123 0.31 21.69 5.75
CA TRP A 123 -0.99 22.28 6.09
C TRP A 123 -0.91 23.75 6.45
N SER A 124 0.21 24.19 7.02
CA SER A 124 0.48 25.61 7.27
C SER A 124 0.60 26.41 5.97
N GLU A 125 1.16 25.83 4.91
CA GLU A 125 1.24 26.45 3.57
C GLU A 125 -0.13 26.56 2.86
N VAL A 126 -1.03 25.60 3.10
CA VAL A 126 -2.40 25.61 2.55
C VAL A 126 -3.26 26.75 3.13
N LYS A 127 -2.87 27.32 4.29
CA LYS A 127 -3.54 28.41 5.04
C LYS A 127 -4.91 28.02 5.62
N GLU A 128 -5.56 28.95 6.32
CA GLU A 128 -6.83 28.73 7.04
C GLU A 128 -8.00 28.25 6.16
N ASN A 129 -8.01 28.59 4.87
CA ASN A 129 -9.01 28.13 3.90
C ASN A 129 -8.49 26.91 3.12
N VAL A 130 -8.82 25.72 3.59
CA VAL A 130 -8.44 24.46 2.92
C VAL A 130 -9.35 24.19 1.73
N THR A 131 -8.89 24.54 0.53
CA THR A 131 -9.56 24.27 -0.75
C THR A 131 -8.71 23.34 -1.61
N ILE A 132 -9.33 22.63 -2.57
CA ILE A 132 -8.59 21.82 -3.56
C ILE A 132 -7.53 22.66 -4.27
N GLU A 133 -7.85 23.91 -4.61
CA GLU A 133 -6.92 24.84 -5.24
C GLU A 133 -5.68 25.12 -4.39
N ASN A 134 -5.86 25.42 -3.10
CA ASN A 134 -4.75 25.71 -2.20
C ASN A 134 -3.91 24.46 -1.91
N ILE A 135 -4.55 23.28 -1.83
CA ILE A 135 -3.87 21.99 -1.75
C ILE A 135 -3.01 21.79 -3.00
N VAL A 136 -3.57 21.91 -4.20
CA VAL A 136 -2.83 21.75 -5.47
C VAL A 136 -1.68 22.75 -5.57
N LYS A 137 -1.88 24.02 -5.17
CA LYS A 137 -0.82 25.03 -5.13
C LYS A 137 0.33 24.64 -4.20
N ALA A 138 0.03 24.17 -2.98
CA ALA A 138 1.04 23.71 -2.03
C ALA A 138 1.79 22.47 -2.56
N LEU A 139 1.08 21.54 -3.21
CA LEU A 139 1.67 20.36 -3.83
C LEU A 139 2.60 20.72 -5.01
N VAL A 140 2.17 21.61 -5.90
CA VAL A 140 3.03 22.09 -7.00
C VAL A 140 4.23 22.83 -6.44
N ALA A 141 4.03 23.71 -5.46
CA ALA A 141 5.13 24.44 -4.81
C ALA A 141 6.16 23.47 -4.22
N THR A 142 5.69 22.44 -3.51
CA THR A 142 6.49 21.31 -3.01
C THR A 142 7.29 20.67 -4.15
N MET A 143 6.63 20.22 -5.22
CA MET A 143 7.30 19.55 -6.35
C MET A 143 8.23 20.47 -7.15
N CYS A 144 8.08 21.79 -7.02
CA CYS A 144 8.92 22.79 -7.68
C CYS A 144 10.01 23.37 -6.77
N GLN A 145 10.08 23.01 -5.49
CA GLN A 145 11.04 23.62 -4.56
C GLN A 145 12.45 23.47 -5.12
N ASP A 146 13.02 24.62 -5.46
CA ASP A 146 14.29 24.76 -6.14
C ASP A 146 15.45 24.73 -5.14
N SER A 147 16.52 24.04 -5.53
CA SER A 147 17.87 24.17 -4.97
C SER A 147 18.29 25.62 -4.67
N SER A 148 17.79 26.61 -5.43
CA SER A 148 18.09 28.04 -5.25
C SER A 148 17.47 28.70 -4.00
N ARG A 149 16.46 28.08 -3.36
CA ARG A 149 15.89 28.53 -2.07
C ARG A 149 16.43 27.74 -0.86
N GLY A 150 17.57 27.07 -1.02
CA GLY A 150 18.09 26.14 -0.02
C GLY A 150 17.47 24.75 -0.10
N GLY A 151 16.92 24.36 -1.26
CA GLY A 151 16.43 23.02 -1.52
C GLY A 151 17.51 21.98 -1.18
N SER A 152 17.30 21.27 -0.07
CA SER A 152 18.24 20.27 0.45
C SER A 152 18.55 19.20 -0.60
N ALA A 153 19.79 18.68 -0.65
CA ALA A 153 20.19 17.54 -1.49
C ALA A 153 19.20 16.35 -1.43
N ALA A 154 18.52 16.21 -0.30
CA ALA A 154 17.43 15.27 -0.07
C ALA A 154 16.27 15.36 -1.08
N TRP A 155 15.92 16.56 -1.55
CA TRP A 155 14.84 16.80 -2.51
C TRP A 155 15.19 16.33 -3.91
N THR A 156 16.39 16.68 -4.37
CA THR A 156 16.93 16.21 -5.64
C THR A 156 17.07 14.69 -5.64
N GLU A 157 17.53 14.11 -4.52
CA GLU A 157 17.60 12.65 -4.33
C GLU A 157 16.21 12.00 -4.48
N ALA A 158 15.16 12.59 -3.88
CA ALA A 158 13.80 12.05 -3.96
C ALA A 158 13.22 12.08 -5.37
N ALA A 159 13.44 13.19 -6.10
CA ALA A 159 12.99 13.32 -7.48
C ALA A 159 13.76 12.38 -8.41
N THR A 160 15.07 12.23 -8.19
CA THR A 160 15.92 11.29 -8.95
C THR A 160 15.47 9.86 -8.73
N PHE A 161 15.27 9.45 -7.46
CA PHE A 161 14.76 8.13 -7.11
C PHE A 161 13.41 7.83 -7.75
N THR A 162 12.49 8.81 -7.72
CA THR A 162 11.17 8.68 -8.34
C THR A 162 11.28 8.48 -9.86
N ARG A 163 12.20 9.21 -10.51
CA ARG A 163 12.47 9.08 -11.95
C ARG A 163 13.07 7.73 -12.30
N GLU A 164 14.11 7.30 -11.59
CA GLU A 164 14.78 6.00 -11.80
C GLU A 164 13.78 4.84 -11.65
N LYS A 165 12.88 4.93 -10.67
CA LYS A 165 11.80 3.95 -10.50
C LYS A 165 10.87 3.92 -11.72
N HIS A 166 10.43 5.07 -12.20
CA HIS A 166 9.58 5.14 -13.39
C HIS A 166 10.30 4.58 -14.63
N GLU A 167 11.57 4.95 -14.84
CA GLU A 167 12.39 4.44 -15.95
C GLU A 167 12.60 2.93 -15.87
N THR A 168 12.70 2.38 -14.66
CA THR A 168 12.76 0.93 -14.41
C THR A 168 11.48 0.23 -14.88
N GLU A 169 10.32 0.76 -14.51
CA GLU A 169 9.01 0.25 -14.95
C GLU A 169 8.87 0.29 -16.48
N GLU A 170 9.21 1.43 -17.11
CA GLU A 170 9.14 1.58 -18.57
C GLU A 170 10.13 0.65 -19.30
N THR A 171 11.34 0.49 -18.76
CA THR A 171 12.35 -0.42 -19.34
C THR A 171 11.85 -1.86 -19.29
N PHE A 172 11.29 -2.30 -18.16
CA PHE A 172 10.74 -3.65 -18.05
C PHE A 172 9.57 -3.86 -19.03
N ARG A 173 8.66 -2.90 -19.14
CA ARG A 173 7.56 -2.93 -20.11
C ARG A 173 8.06 -3.04 -21.55
N ALA A 174 9.11 -2.31 -21.90
CA ALA A 174 9.72 -2.37 -23.24
C ALA A 174 10.34 -3.74 -23.56
N LEU A 175 10.86 -4.46 -22.55
CA LEU A 175 11.35 -5.84 -22.71
C LEU A 175 10.22 -6.86 -22.90
N ARG A 176 8.99 -6.50 -22.51
CA ARG A 176 7.83 -7.40 -22.45
C ARG A 176 6.59 -6.73 -23.09
N PRO A 177 6.65 -6.28 -24.36
CA PRO A 177 5.62 -5.43 -24.95
C PRO A 177 4.25 -6.10 -25.12
N THR A 178 4.18 -7.42 -25.04
CA THR A 178 2.94 -8.21 -25.17
C THR A 178 2.37 -8.64 -23.82
N ASP A 179 3.04 -8.34 -22.71
CA ASP A 179 2.59 -8.71 -21.38
C ASP A 179 1.53 -7.73 -20.86
N GLN A 180 0.28 -8.19 -20.83
CA GLN A 180 -0.87 -7.36 -20.47
C GLN A 180 -0.90 -6.99 -18.98
N LEU A 181 -0.17 -7.71 -18.11
CA LEU A 181 -0.18 -7.47 -16.66
C LEU A 181 0.61 -6.24 -16.26
N ILE A 182 1.53 -5.79 -17.13
CA ILE A 182 2.36 -4.60 -16.94
C ILE A 182 2.07 -3.50 -17.96
N ALA A 183 1.07 -3.69 -18.83
CA ALA A 183 0.67 -2.67 -19.78
C ALA A 183 0.23 -1.37 -19.05
N PRO A 184 0.40 -0.18 -19.65
CA PRO A 184 -0.10 1.05 -19.05
C PRO A 184 -1.62 0.96 -18.85
N ALA A 185 -2.10 1.35 -17.67
CA ALA A 185 -3.52 1.22 -17.29
C ALA A 185 -4.04 -0.23 -17.36
N ALA A 186 -3.18 -1.23 -17.11
CA ALA A 186 -3.59 -2.62 -17.01
C ALA A 186 -4.72 -2.79 -15.98
N VAL A 187 -5.72 -3.61 -16.32
CA VAL A 187 -6.86 -3.90 -15.46
C VAL A 187 -6.98 -5.40 -15.20
N LEU A 188 -7.55 -5.75 -14.05
CA LEU A 188 -7.94 -7.10 -13.75
C LEU A 188 -9.13 -7.48 -14.66
N LEU A 189 -8.93 -8.45 -15.55
CA LEU A 189 -9.98 -8.99 -16.42
C LEU A 189 -10.80 -10.06 -15.69
N ASP A 190 -12.05 -10.23 -16.09
CA ASP A 190 -12.92 -11.26 -15.52
C ASP A 190 -12.35 -12.68 -15.76
N SER A 191 -11.65 -12.89 -16.88
CA SER A 191 -10.93 -14.13 -17.19
C SER A 191 -9.74 -14.41 -16.26
N HIS A 192 -9.29 -13.41 -15.50
CA HIS A 192 -8.24 -13.59 -14.49
C HIS A 192 -8.80 -14.10 -13.16
N LEU A 193 -10.12 -14.04 -12.94
CA LEU A 193 -10.76 -14.44 -11.70
C LEU A 193 -11.32 -15.86 -11.78
N ASP A 194 -11.44 -16.51 -10.63
CA ASP A 194 -12.27 -17.71 -10.50
C ASP A 194 -13.70 -17.38 -10.98
N PRO A 195 -14.31 -18.20 -11.85
CA PRO A 195 -15.63 -17.90 -12.42
C PRO A 195 -16.73 -17.71 -11.37
N THR A 196 -16.65 -18.43 -10.25
CA THR A 196 -17.64 -18.36 -9.16
C THR A 196 -17.52 -17.03 -8.43
N LEU A 197 -16.28 -16.63 -8.10
CA LEU A 197 -16.01 -15.34 -7.49
C LEU A 197 -16.39 -14.19 -8.43
N CYS A 198 -16.03 -14.28 -9.71
CA CYS A 198 -16.35 -13.27 -10.71
C CYS A 198 -17.87 -13.04 -10.80
N SER A 199 -18.64 -14.11 -10.96
CA SER A 199 -20.10 -14.04 -11.01
C SER A 199 -20.69 -13.45 -9.73
N PHE A 200 -20.13 -13.79 -8.57
CA PHE A 200 -20.58 -13.27 -7.29
C PHE A 200 -20.32 -11.77 -7.17
N LEU A 201 -19.10 -11.30 -7.49
CA LEU A 201 -18.74 -9.88 -7.43
C LEU A 201 -19.62 -9.03 -8.36
N SER A 202 -19.94 -9.53 -9.56
CA SER A 202 -20.87 -8.86 -10.47
C SER A 202 -22.31 -8.79 -9.95
N SER A 203 -22.70 -9.69 -9.04
CA SER A 203 -24.04 -9.73 -8.44
C SER A 203 -24.16 -8.92 -7.14
N LEU A 204 -23.03 -8.47 -6.57
CA LEU A 204 -23.05 -7.72 -5.31
C LEU A 204 -23.79 -6.39 -5.50
N PRO A 205 -24.84 -6.11 -4.69
CA PRO A 205 -25.50 -4.83 -4.74
C PRO A 205 -24.53 -3.72 -4.32
N SER A 206 -24.61 -2.56 -4.97
CA SER A 206 -23.76 -1.40 -4.64
C SER A 206 -23.94 -0.89 -3.19
N SER A 207 -25.00 -1.30 -2.49
CA SER A 207 -25.44 -0.73 -1.22
C SER A 207 -25.79 -1.75 -0.12
N SER A 208 -25.51 -3.05 -0.27
CA SER A 208 -26.03 -4.06 0.66
C SER A 208 -24.94 -4.90 1.33
N SER A 209 -25.08 -5.06 2.65
CA SER A 209 -24.45 -6.15 3.39
C SER A 209 -25.14 -7.47 2.98
N CYS A 210 -24.36 -8.42 2.50
CA CYS A 210 -24.88 -9.77 2.30
C CYS A 210 -25.07 -10.43 3.67
N THR A 211 -26.28 -10.87 4.00
CA THR A 211 -26.59 -11.46 5.30
C THR A 211 -26.08 -12.90 5.46
N SER A 212 -25.69 -13.56 4.36
CA SER A 212 -25.14 -14.91 4.36
C SER A 212 -23.93 -15.01 3.45
N LEU A 213 -22.81 -15.54 3.96
CA LEU A 213 -21.65 -15.83 3.11
C LEU A 213 -22.02 -16.84 2.02
N PRO A 214 -21.62 -16.60 0.76
CA PRO A 214 -21.78 -17.60 -0.28
C PRO A 214 -20.93 -18.84 0.03
N SER A 215 -21.40 -20.01 -0.38
CA SER A 215 -20.81 -21.31 0.02
C SER A 215 -19.35 -21.52 -0.37
N PHE A 216 -18.84 -20.79 -1.37
CA PHE A 216 -17.44 -20.86 -1.80
C PHE A 216 -16.50 -19.97 -0.98
N ILE A 217 -17.04 -19.09 -0.12
CA ILE A 217 -16.26 -18.31 0.86
C ILE A 217 -16.41 -18.97 2.22
N SER A 218 -15.29 -19.43 2.78
CA SER A 218 -15.24 -20.03 4.12
C SER A 218 -14.65 -19.05 5.13
N SER A 219 -15.17 -19.08 6.37
CA SER A 219 -14.65 -18.30 7.51
C SER A 219 -14.08 -19.25 8.58
N PRO A 220 -12.89 -19.86 8.36
CA PRO A 220 -12.31 -20.85 9.28
C PRO A 220 -11.95 -20.31 10.67
N SER A 221 -11.82 -18.99 10.82
CA SER A 221 -11.62 -18.29 12.10
C SER A 221 -12.27 -16.91 11.99
N PRO A 222 -12.70 -16.27 13.11
CA PRO A 222 -13.23 -14.92 13.06
C PRO A 222 -12.31 -13.97 12.30
N SER A 223 -12.85 -13.21 11.35
CA SER A 223 -12.11 -12.24 10.52
C SER A 223 -10.99 -12.83 9.64
N VAL A 224 -11.00 -14.15 9.40
CA VAL A 224 -10.12 -14.82 8.43
C VAL A 224 -11.01 -15.56 7.45
N PHE A 225 -10.96 -15.16 6.18
CA PHE A 225 -11.77 -15.70 5.11
C PHE A 225 -10.91 -16.37 4.05
N THR A 226 -11.43 -17.42 3.42
CA THR A 226 -10.76 -18.14 2.34
C THR A 226 -11.70 -18.35 1.17
N PHE A 227 -11.20 -18.20 -0.06
CA PHE A 227 -11.98 -18.39 -1.28
C PHE A 227 -11.07 -18.59 -2.51
N PRO A 228 -11.54 -19.28 -3.56
CA PRO A 228 -10.83 -19.31 -4.84
C PRO A 228 -10.82 -17.91 -5.47
N LEU A 229 -9.65 -17.40 -5.82
CA LEU A 229 -9.49 -16.09 -6.42
C LEU A 229 -8.99 -16.17 -7.86
N PHE A 230 -7.90 -16.91 -8.10
CA PHE A 230 -7.30 -17.01 -9.43
C PHE A 230 -7.36 -18.45 -9.95
N PRO A 231 -7.70 -18.67 -11.23
CA PRO A 231 -7.51 -19.95 -11.87
C PRO A 231 -6.00 -20.25 -12.01
N PRO A 232 -5.57 -21.53 -12.03
CA PRO A 232 -4.16 -21.89 -12.13
C PRO A 232 -3.42 -21.29 -13.34
N SER A 233 -4.10 -21.13 -14.47
CA SER A 233 -3.55 -20.49 -15.67
C SER A 233 -3.15 -19.02 -15.42
N HIS A 234 -3.91 -18.31 -14.61
CA HIS A 234 -3.62 -16.94 -14.25
C HIS A 234 -2.51 -16.85 -13.19
N CYS A 235 -2.48 -17.78 -12.22
CA CYS A 235 -1.33 -17.93 -11.32
C CYS A 235 -0.02 -18.13 -12.09
N ALA A 236 -0.02 -18.98 -13.11
CA ALA A 236 1.14 -19.20 -13.97
C ALA A 236 1.53 -17.95 -14.76
N SER A 237 0.55 -17.15 -15.22
CA SER A 237 0.82 -15.88 -15.92
C SER A 237 1.47 -14.86 -15.00
N LEU A 238 0.96 -14.70 -13.76
CA LEU A 238 1.56 -13.84 -12.74
C LEU A 238 3.00 -14.26 -12.39
N LEU A 239 3.22 -15.58 -12.21
CA LEU A 239 4.56 -16.13 -11.98
C LEU A 239 5.50 -15.85 -13.16
N SER A 240 5.03 -16.00 -14.40
CA SER A 240 5.84 -15.72 -15.58
C SER A 240 6.28 -14.25 -15.65
N THR A 241 5.44 -13.31 -15.26
CA THR A 241 5.81 -11.88 -15.21
C THR A 241 6.82 -11.61 -14.09
N ILE A 242 6.63 -12.21 -12.91
CA ILE A 242 7.58 -12.12 -11.78
C ILE A 242 8.95 -12.67 -12.21
N ASP A 243 8.98 -13.86 -12.80
CA ASP A 243 10.20 -14.53 -13.28
C ASP A 243 10.90 -13.72 -14.36
N ALA A 244 10.12 -13.12 -15.27
CA ALA A 244 10.67 -12.26 -16.30
C ALA A 244 11.39 -11.05 -15.69
N TYR A 245 10.82 -10.42 -14.65
CA TYR A 245 11.48 -9.32 -13.97
C TYR A 245 12.74 -9.77 -13.23
N GLU A 246 12.65 -10.88 -12.48
CA GLU A 246 13.75 -11.50 -11.76
C GLU A 246 14.92 -11.92 -12.67
N SER A 247 14.64 -12.22 -13.94
CA SER A 247 15.67 -12.52 -14.95
C SER A 247 16.45 -11.30 -15.45
N THR A 248 16.01 -10.08 -15.10
CA THR A 248 16.69 -8.83 -15.47
C THR A 248 17.68 -8.39 -14.39
N ASN A 249 18.55 -7.43 -14.73
CA ASN A 249 19.38 -6.71 -13.76
C ASN A 249 18.75 -5.37 -13.33
N LEU A 250 17.43 -5.20 -13.54
CA LEU A 250 16.75 -3.97 -13.18
C LEU A 250 16.71 -3.79 -11.64
N PRO A 251 16.74 -2.55 -11.15
CA PRO A 251 16.68 -2.28 -9.72
C PRO A 251 15.46 -2.94 -9.06
N LYS A 252 15.66 -3.53 -7.89
CA LYS A 252 14.57 -4.07 -7.07
C LYS A 252 14.84 -3.86 -5.60
N ARG A 253 13.77 -3.83 -4.82
CA ARG A 253 13.83 -3.79 -3.36
C ARG A 253 13.25 -5.08 -2.77
N ARG A 254 13.64 -5.36 -1.53
CA ARG A 254 13.00 -6.38 -0.73
C ARG A 254 11.51 -6.07 -0.57
N PRO A 255 10.63 -7.08 -0.58
CA PRO A 255 9.18 -6.88 -0.52
C PRO A 255 8.73 -6.23 0.79
N ASN A 256 9.38 -6.59 1.90
CA ASN A 256 9.20 -5.99 3.23
C ASN A 256 10.47 -6.20 4.09
N THR A 257 10.42 -5.77 5.36
CA THR A 257 11.55 -5.85 6.30
C THR A 257 11.83 -7.27 6.82
N MET A 258 10.89 -8.20 6.67
CA MET A 258 10.92 -9.55 7.22
C MET A 258 11.26 -10.62 6.17
N ASN A 259 11.02 -10.35 4.88
CA ASN A 259 11.32 -11.23 3.76
C ASN A 259 12.54 -10.74 2.96
N ASN A 260 13.42 -11.65 2.58
CA ASN A 260 14.61 -11.37 1.76
C ASN A 260 14.34 -11.53 0.27
N TYR A 261 13.36 -12.36 -0.12
CA TYR A 261 13.10 -12.74 -1.51
C TYR A 261 11.68 -12.39 -1.96
N GLY A 262 11.55 -11.98 -3.22
CA GLY A 262 10.34 -11.49 -3.86
C GLY A 262 10.46 -10.06 -4.38
N LEU A 263 9.36 -9.52 -4.90
CA LEU A 263 9.29 -8.22 -5.57
C LEU A 263 8.16 -7.35 -5.01
N VAL A 264 8.37 -6.04 -4.97
CA VAL A 264 7.26 -5.09 -4.80
C VAL A 264 6.61 -4.87 -6.16
N LEU A 265 5.43 -5.47 -6.37
CA LEU A 265 4.75 -5.48 -7.67
C LEU A 265 4.35 -4.06 -8.13
N ASN A 266 4.11 -3.16 -7.18
CA ASN A 266 3.83 -1.75 -7.44
C ASN A 266 5.00 -1.01 -8.12
N GLU A 267 6.20 -1.60 -8.18
CA GLU A 267 7.43 -0.96 -8.71
C GLU A 267 8.02 -1.65 -9.92
N VAL A 268 7.35 -2.70 -10.40
CA VAL A 268 7.76 -3.48 -11.58
C VAL A 268 6.73 -3.37 -12.71
N GLY A 269 5.93 -2.30 -12.68
CA GLY A 269 4.93 -1.98 -13.70
C GLY A 269 3.55 -2.61 -13.49
N MET A 270 3.32 -3.35 -12.39
CA MET A 270 2.03 -4.02 -12.12
C MET A 270 1.06 -3.19 -11.24
N ARG A 271 1.39 -1.94 -10.89
CA ARG A 271 0.57 -1.12 -9.98
C ARG A 271 -0.87 -0.97 -10.47
N ASP A 272 -1.09 -0.71 -11.75
CA ASP A 272 -2.43 -0.49 -12.31
C ASP A 272 -3.30 -1.76 -12.22
N TYR A 273 -2.72 -2.90 -12.60
CA TYR A 273 -3.36 -4.21 -12.44
C TYR A 273 -3.72 -4.49 -10.97
N CYS A 274 -2.79 -4.24 -10.04
CA CYS A 274 -3.01 -4.41 -8.61
C CYS A 274 -4.06 -3.44 -8.05
N SER A 275 -4.11 -2.19 -8.53
CA SER A 275 -5.16 -1.22 -8.19
C SER A 275 -6.53 -1.72 -8.64
N SER A 276 -6.61 -2.34 -9.82
CA SER A 276 -7.83 -2.97 -10.32
C SER A 276 -8.25 -4.20 -9.51
N LEU A 277 -7.29 -5.02 -9.05
CA LEU A 277 -7.55 -6.13 -8.14
C LEU A 277 -8.13 -5.66 -6.80
N MET A 278 -7.53 -4.62 -6.20
CA MET A 278 -8.04 -4.02 -4.97
C MET A 278 -9.48 -3.49 -5.14
N SER A 279 -9.74 -2.73 -6.20
CA SER A 279 -11.03 -2.08 -6.40
C SER A 279 -12.14 -3.07 -6.77
N LYS A 280 -11.85 -4.07 -7.61
CA LYS A 280 -12.84 -5.07 -8.04
C LYS A 280 -13.10 -6.16 -7.02
N VAL A 281 -12.11 -6.52 -6.20
CA VAL A 281 -12.20 -7.68 -5.29
C VAL A 281 -12.18 -7.24 -3.83
N ILE A 282 -11.09 -6.60 -3.39
CA ILE A 282 -10.87 -6.38 -1.95
C ILE A 282 -11.84 -5.35 -1.39
N SER A 283 -12.04 -4.22 -2.07
CA SER A 283 -12.95 -3.17 -1.61
C SER A 283 -14.39 -3.66 -1.41
N PRO A 284 -15.05 -4.32 -2.38
CA PRO A 284 -16.40 -4.84 -2.17
C PRO A 284 -16.46 -5.96 -1.14
N LEU A 285 -15.47 -6.87 -1.10
CA LEU A 285 -15.44 -7.93 -0.10
C LEU A 285 -15.19 -7.38 1.31
N SER A 286 -14.40 -6.31 1.47
CA SER A 286 -14.14 -5.72 2.79
C SER A 286 -15.42 -5.15 3.41
N LYS A 287 -16.24 -4.46 2.60
CA LYS A 287 -17.56 -3.96 3.03
C LYS A 287 -18.48 -5.08 3.52
N MET A 288 -18.42 -6.25 2.87
CA MET A 288 -19.27 -7.39 3.19
C MET A 288 -18.75 -8.22 4.38
N LEU A 289 -17.45 -8.50 4.41
CA LEU A 289 -16.82 -9.46 5.32
C LEU A 289 -16.36 -8.83 6.63
N PHE A 290 -16.18 -7.51 6.66
CA PHE A 290 -15.75 -6.75 7.84
C PHE A 290 -16.71 -5.57 8.13
N PRO A 291 -18.03 -5.81 8.25
CA PRO A 291 -19.01 -4.73 8.35
C PRO A 291 -18.86 -3.88 9.62
N ASP A 292 -18.26 -4.43 10.68
CA ASP A 292 -18.01 -3.73 11.94
C ASP A 292 -16.75 -2.85 11.89
N GLU A 293 -15.93 -2.96 10.84
CA GLU A 293 -14.73 -2.15 10.68
C GLU A 293 -15.05 -0.79 10.05
N ILE A 294 -14.64 0.29 10.74
CA ILE A 294 -14.89 1.66 10.28
C ILE A 294 -14.23 2.01 8.94
N PHE A 295 -13.16 1.29 8.56
CA PHE A 295 -12.44 1.48 7.30
C PHE A 295 -13.00 0.66 6.14
N SER A 296 -13.93 -0.26 6.39
CA SER A 296 -14.37 -1.27 5.41
C SER A 296 -14.89 -0.67 4.10
N HIS A 297 -15.45 0.56 4.16
CA HIS A 297 -15.98 1.29 3.02
C HIS A 297 -14.96 2.20 2.29
N SER A 298 -13.74 2.32 2.80
CA SER A 298 -12.75 3.30 2.34
C SER A 298 -11.40 2.68 1.97
N ILE A 299 -11.36 1.39 1.65
CA ILE A 299 -10.16 0.72 1.11
C ILE A 299 -9.88 1.23 -0.31
N ASP A 300 -8.81 2.02 -0.45
CA ASP A 300 -8.50 2.81 -1.65
C ASP A 300 -6.99 2.90 -1.97
N HIS A 301 -6.13 2.30 -1.14
CA HIS A 301 -4.69 2.25 -1.32
C HIS A 301 -4.16 0.82 -1.15
N HIS A 302 -3.04 0.51 -1.79
CA HIS A 302 -2.39 -0.78 -1.59
C HIS A 302 -0.87 -0.72 -1.66
N HIS A 303 -0.23 -1.61 -0.92
CA HIS A 303 1.14 -2.05 -1.14
C HIS A 303 1.12 -3.52 -1.52
N THR A 304 1.34 -3.80 -2.81
CA THR A 304 1.31 -5.16 -3.33
C THR A 304 2.71 -5.67 -3.63
N PHE A 305 3.01 -6.87 -3.16
CA PHE A 305 4.31 -7.52 -3.31
C PHE A 305 4.13 -9.03 -3.41
N CYS A 306 5.13 -9.72 -3.93
CA CYS A 306 5.24 -11.16 -3.78
C CYS A 306 6.34 -11.51 -2.78
N VAL A 307 6.19 -12.65 -2.12
CA VAL A 307 7.21 -13.25 -1.26
C VAL A 307 7.51 -14.66 -1.73
N GLU A 308 8.77 -15.06 -1.64
CA GLU A 308 9.23 -16.36 -2.11
C GLU A 308 9.79 -17.19 -0.96
N TYR A 309 9.21 -18.37 -0.76
CA TYR A 309 9.73 -19.39 0.15
C TYR A 309 10.30 -20.54 -0.64
N ARG A 310 11.52 -20.96 -0.32
CA ARG A 310 12.21 -22.08 -0.97
C ARG A 310 12.42 -23.18 0.05
N ALA A 311 12.22 -24.44 -0.28
CA ALA A 311 12.55 -25.54 0.62
C ALA A 311 14.05 -25.71 0.79
N GLU A 312 14.47 -26.37 1.88
CA GLU A 312 15.89 -26.66 2.19
C GLU A 312 16.64 -27.24 0.99
N GLU A 313 16.01 -28.17 0.27
CA GLU A 313 16.53 -28.81 -0.95
C GLU A 313 16.91 -27.85 -2.09
N LEU A 314 16.37 -26.62 -2.11
CA LEU A 314 16.65 -25.60 -3.13
C LEU A 314 17.74 -24.60 -2.73
N GLY A 315 18.45 -24.81 -1.62
CA GLY A 315 19.64 -24.02 -1.27
C GLY A 315 19.33 -22.76 -0.47
N VAL A 316 19.56 -21.55 -1.00
CA VAL A 316 19.35 -20.30 -0.24
C VAL A 316 17.95 -19.74 -0.51
N GLY A 317 17.24 -19.31 0.54
CA GLY A 317 15.93 -18.66 0.42
C GLY A 317 15.26 -18.51 1.79
N ASP A 318 14.17 -17.75 1.85
CA ASP A 318 13.33 -17.72 3.06
C ASP A 318 12.62 -19.07 3.22
N ARG A 319 12.47 -19.55 4.47
CA ARG A 319 11.82 -20.83 4.79
C ARG A 319 10.45 -20.65 5.42
N HIS A 320 10.37 -19.67 6.31
CA HIS A 320 9.22 -19.34 7.13
C HIS A 320 9.15 -17.83 7.28
N LEU A 321 8.09 -17.36 7.93
CA LEU A 321 7.95 -15.99 8.37
C LEU A 321 7.45 -16.01 9.82
N ASP A 322 8.21 -15.38 10.72
CA ASP A 322 7.90 -15.34 12.15
C ASP A 322 6.57 -14.59 12.41
N MET A 323 5.99 -14.75 13.60
CA MET A 323 4.71 -14.15 13.96
C MET A 323 4.76 -12.62 13.91
N HIS A 324 3.79 -12.02 13.23
CA HIS A 324 3.70 -10.58 12.98
C HIS A 324 2.26 -10.12 12.74
N HIS A 325 2.14 -8.82 12.48
CA HIS A 325 0.95 -8.13 11.99
C HIS A 325 1.34 -7.38 10.73
N ASP A 326 0.37 -7.17 9.86
CA ASP A 326 0.59 -6.41 8.65
C ASP A 326 0.33 -4.92 8.88
N ALA A 327 1.10 -4.09 8.18
CA ALA A 327 0.82 -2.66 8.07
C ALA A 327 -0.32 -2.42 7.06
N SER A 328 -1.49 -2.99 7.31
CA SER A 328 -2.68 -2.92 6.47
C SER A 328 -3.94 -2.82 7.32
N GLU A 329 -5.03 -2.37 6.71
CA GLU A 329 -6.37 -2.55 7.28
C GLU A 329 -6.85 -3.97 6.98
N VAL A 330 -6.70 -4.40 5.72
CA VAL A 330 -7.01 -5.73 5.22
C VAL A 330 -5.83 -6.27 4.44
N THR A 331 -5.45 -7.52 4.68
CA THR A 331 -4.45 -8.24 3.89
C THR A 331 -5.14 -9.29 3.02
N LEU A 332 -4.78 -9.29 1.74
CA LEU A 332 -5.01 -10.40 0.82
C LEU A 332 -3.71 -11.18 0.65
N ASN A 333 -3.74 -12.49 0.84
CA ASN A 333 -2.64 -13.41 0.62
C ASN A 333 -3.09 -14.51 -0.34
N VAL A 334 -2.46 -14.62 -1.51
CA VAL A 334 -2.86 -15.54 -2.58
C VAL A 334 -1.72 -16.50 -2.88
N CYS A 335 -1.98 -17.80 -2.84
CA CYS A 335 -0.96 -18.78 -3.19
C CYS A 335 -0.81 -18.80 -4.71
N LEU A 336 0.35 -18.41 -5.23
CA LEU A 336 0.65 -18.60 -6.65
C LEU A 336 1.26 -19.99 -6.87
N GLY A 337 2.16 -20.41 -5.97
CA GLY A 337 2.75 -21.75 -5.87
C GLY A 337 3.39 -22.31 -7.15
N ARG A 338 4.69 -22.65 -7.14
CA ARG A 338 5.27 -23.33 -8.29
C ARG A 338 4.88 -24.79 -8.33
N GLU A 339 4.85 -25.38 -9.51
CA GLU A 339 4.55 -26.81 -9.68
C GLU A 339 5.43 -27.67 -8.75
N GLY A 340 4.81 -28.62 -8.04
CA GLY A 340 5.50 -29.53 -7.14
C GLY A 340 5.82 -29.00 -5.75
N PHE A 341 5.47 -27.75 -5.40
CA PHE A 341 5.63 -27.27 -4.03
C PHE A 341 4.74 -28.05 -3.05
N LYS A 342 5.24 -28.22 -1.82
CA LYS A 342 4.46 -28.78 -0.71
C LYS A 342 3.95 -27.66 0.16
N ALA A 343 2.65 -27.61 0.38
CA ALA A 343 2.02 -26.58 1.20
C ALA A 343 2.67 -26.52 2.59
N SER A 344 2.75 -25.31 3.14
CA SER A 344 3.09 -25.08 4.54
C SER A 344 1.99 -24.27 5.21
N GLY A 345 1.89 -24.44 6.52
CA GLY A 345 0.88 -23.81 7.34
C GLY A 345 0.99 -22.28 7.33
N LEU A 346 -0.15 -21.61 7.17
CA LEU A 346 -0.34 -20.23 7.57
C LEU A 346 -1.00 -20.26 8.95
N GLN A 347 -0.25 -19.87 9.97
CA GLN A 347 -0.65 -19.91 11.37
C GLN A 347 -1.26 -18.56 11.74
N PHE A 348 -2.44 -18.57 12.36
CA PHE A 348 -3.14 -17.40 12.85
C PHE A 348 -3.35 -17.49 14.36
N CYS A 349 -3.26 -16.34 15.03
CA CYS A 349 -3.57 -16.17 16.44
C CYS A 349 -4.69 -15.14 16.62
N GLY A 350 -4.79 -14.45 17.76
CA GLY A 350 -5.75 -13.36 17.97
C GLY A 350 -5.31 -12.03 17.35
N ASP A 351 -6.14 -11.01 17.55
CA ASP A 351 -5.89 -9.66 17.02
C ASP A 351 -4.91 -8.87 17.91
N TYR A 352 -4.11 -7.99 17.30
CA TYR A 352 -3.29 -7.03 18.04
C TYR A 352 -4.16 -6.15 18.94
N GLY A 353 -3.77 -6.04 20.21
CA GLY A 353 -4.52 -5.32 21.23
C GLY A 353 -5.70 -6.08 21.82
N ALA A 354 -6.06 -7.27 21.33
CA ALA A 354 -7.11 -8.10 21.91
C ALA A 354 -6.57 -9.01 23.04
N ALA A 355 -7.47 -9.48 23.92
CA ALA A 355 -7.08 -10.33 25.04
C ALA A 355 -6.53 -11.69 24.59
N ASP A 356 -6.90 -12.13 23.38
CA ASP A 356 -6.48 -13.39 22.75
C ASP A 356 -5.30 -13.20 21.79
N HIS A 357 -4.62 -12.05 21.80
CA HIS A 357 -3.57 -11.66 20.87
C HIS A 357 -2.57 -12.78 20.50
N ARG A 358 -2.11 -13.52 21.52
CA ARG A 358 -1.14 -14.62 21.38
C ARG A 358 -1.75 -15.99 21.65
N ALA A 359 -3.06 -16.15 21.51
CA ALA A 359 -3.74 -17.44 21.51
C ALA A 359 -3.88 -17.94 20.06
N SER A 360 -3.43 -19.17 19.80
CA SER A 360 -3.52 -19.79 18.47
C SER A 360 -4.98 -20.03 18.12
N SER A 361 -5.40 -19.57 16.94
CA SER A 361 -6.79 -19.66 16.50
C SER A 361 -6.98 -20.59 15.31
N LEU A 362 -6.02 -20.64 14.38
CA LEU A 362 -6.18 -21.39 13.15
C LEU A 362 -4.82 -21.72 12.51
N LYS A 363 -4.76 -22.86 11.83
CA LYS A 363 -3.69 -23.23 10.91
C LYS A 363 -4.30 -23.63 9.57
N LEU A 364 -3.92 -22.95 8.50
CA LEU A 364 -4.39 -23.22 7.14
C LEU A 364 -3.29 -23.75 6.25
N GLU A 365 -3.59 -24.70 5.38
CA GLU A 365 -2.71 -25.02 4.25
C GLU A 365 -3.08 -24.13 3.06
N HIS A 366 -2.06 -23.56 2.43
CA HIS A 366 -2.26 -22.65 1.30
C HIS A 366 -2.15 -23.40 -0.03
N THR A 367 -3.18 -23.31 -0.87
CA THR A 367 -3.26 -24.00 -2.17
C THR A 367 -3.31 -23.01 -3.33
N ILE A 368 -2.76 -23.39 -4.48
CA ILE A 368 -2.66 -22.53 -5.68
C ILE A 368 -4.03 -21.91 -6.01
N GLY A 369 -4.04 -20.60 -6.26
CA GLY A 369 -5.22 -19.84 -6.66
C GLY A 369 -6.15 -19.45 -5.52
N THR A 370 -6.00 -20.05 -4.34
CA THR A 370 -6.79 -19.72 -3.16
C THR A 370 -6.25 -18.45 -2.51
N ALA A 371 -7.17 -17.55 -2.16
CA ALA A 371 -6.92 -16.38 -1.36
C ALA A 371 -7.26 -16.63 0.11
N VAL A 372 -6.47 -16.02 1.00
CA VAL A 372 -6.79 -15.77 2.39
C VAL A 372 -6.93 -14.26 2.57
N LEU A 373 -8.09 -13.80 3.03
CA LEU A 373 -8.37 -12.40 3.32
C LEU A 373 -8.57 -12.24 4.83
N HIS A 374 -7.79 -11.38 5.48
CA HIS A 374 -7.88 -11.16 6.91
C HIS A 374 -7.57 -9.71 7.28
N LEU A 375 -7.90 -9.32 8.50
CA LEU A 375 -7.53 -8.01 9.05
C LEU A 375 -6.01 -7.92 9.20
N GLY A 376 -5.41 -6.77 8.92
CA GLY A 376 -3.94 -6.60 9.04
C GLY A 376 -3.43 -6.77 10.47
N ARG A 377 -4.25 -6.36 11.45
CA ARG A 377 -3.98 -6.56 12.89
C ARG A 377 -4.12 -8.01 13.37
N ARG A 378 -4.54 -8.94 12.52
CA ARG A 378 -4.60 -10.36 12.87
C ARG A 378 -3.18 -10.90 12.96
N ARG A 379 -2.79 -11.41 14.13
CA ARG A 379 -1.46 -12.00 14.31
C ARG A 379 -1.34 -13.27 13.48
N HIS A 380 -0.28 -13.38 12.70
CA HIS A 380 -0.07 -14.55 11.87
C HIS A 380 1.42 -14.76 11.52
N GLY A 381 1.73 -15.95 11.01
CA GLY A 381 3.06 -16.36 10.56
C GLY A 381 2.96 -17.48 9.55
N ALA A 382 4.06 -17.75 8.84
CA ALA A 382 4.13 -18.83 7.86
C ALA A 382 5.11 -19.91 8.35
N ASP A 383 4.67 -21.16 8.39
CA ASP A 383 5.51 -22.31 8.71
C ASP A 383 6.57 -22.55 7.64
N ASN A 384 7.63 -23.27 8.05
CA ASN A 384 8.64 -23.77 7.14
C ASN A 384 8.02 -24.52 5.95
N ILE A 385 8.36 -24.09 4.74
CA ILE A 385 8.07 -24.84 3.52
C ILE A 385 8.82 -26.18 3.51
N SER A 386 8.12 -27.26 3.19
CA SER A 386 8.63 -28.64 3.28
C SER A 386 9.09 -29.22 1.93
N GLY A 387 8.84 -28.53 0.82
CA GLY A 387 9.29 -28.95 -0.51
C GLY A 387 8.96 -27.91 -1.59
N GLY A 388 9.81 -27.82 -2.62
CA GLY A 388 9.67 -26.91 -3.75
C GLY A 388 9.75 -25.42 -3.40
N GLU A 389 9.10 -24.59 -4.22
CA GLU A 389 9.09 -23.13 -4.09
C GLU A 389 7.66 -22.59 -4.07
N ARG A 390 7.33 -21.85 -3.00
CA ARG A 390 6.04 -21.20 -2.85
C ARG A 390 6.20 -19.70 -2.99
N VAL A 391 5.57 -19.16 -4.04
CA VAL A 391 5.39 -17.72 -4.20
C VAL A 391 3.97 -17.36 -3.76
N ASN A 392 3.84 -16.36 -2.90
CA ASN A 392 2.55 -15.77 -2.56
C ASN A 392 2.49 -14.34 -3.06
N LEU A 393 1.35 -13.94 -3.64
CA LEU A 393 1.02 -12.53 -3.85
C LEU A 393 0.36 -12.02 -2.57
N ILE A 394 0.90 -10.95 -2.01
CA ILE A 394 0.38 -10.27 -0.83
C ILE A 394 -0.03 -8.85 -1.22
N MET A 395 -1.22 -8.45 -0.83
CA MET A 395 -1.66 -7.06 -0.92
C MET A 395 -2.04 -6.57 0.46
N TRP A 396 -1.28 -5.58 0.94
CA TRP A 396 -1.67 -4.76 2.08
C TRP A 396 -2.61 -3.68 1.58
N ALA A 397 -3.92 -3.95 1.70
CA ALA A 397 -4.96 -3.01 1.35
C ALA A 397 -5.21 -2.04 2.51
N ARG A 398 -5.29 -0.76 2.17
CA ARG A 398 -5.32 0.34 3.12
C ARG A 398 -6.44 1.32 2.81
N SER A 399 -6.88 2.00 3.86
CA SER A 399 -7.77 3.14 3.78
C SER A 399 -6.99 4.41 4.02
N SER A 400 -6.83 5.23 2.97
CA SER A 400 -6.20 6.55 3.06
C SER A 400 -6.91 7.41 4.11
N ALA A 401 -8.23 7.26 4.19
CA ALA A 401 -9.09 7.90 5.16
C ALA A 401 -8.76 7.54 6.61
N PHE A 402 -8.75 6.24 6.90
CA PHE A 402 -8.45 5.72 8.23
C PHE A 402 -7.02 6.07 8.66
N ARG A 403 -6.05 5.95 7.75
CA ARG A 403 -4.64 6.28 8.01
C ARG A 403 -4.44 7.76 8.30
N ALA A 404 -5.11 8.65 7.58
CA ALA A 404 -5.09 10.08 7.88
C ALA A 404 -5.69 10.36 9.27
N ALA A 405 -6.86 9.80 9.58
CA ALA A 405 -7.48 9.95 10.90
C ALA A 405 -6.56 9.44 12.03
N ALA A 406 -5.85 8.34 11.80
CA ALA A 406 -4.89 7.77 12.74
C ALA A 406 -3.66 8.67 12.95
N ALA A 407 -3.11 9.24 11.88
CA ALA A 407 -1.93 10.11 11.94
C ALA A 407 -2.17 11.35 12.83
N TYR A 408 -3.42 11.84 12.88
CA TYR A 408 -3.83 12.96 13.72
C TYR A 408 -4.44 12.54 15.08
N GLY A 409 -4.36 11.25 15.42
CA GLY A 409 -4.78 10.75 16.73
C GLY A 409 -6.30 10.65 16.96
N HIS A 410 -7.12 10.73 15.90
CA HIS A 410 -8.57 10.56 16.01
C HIS A 410 -8.98 9.11 16.20
N VAL A 411 -8.19 8.19 15.64
CA VAL A 411 -8.34 6.75 15.83
C VAL A 411 -6.97 6.15 16.19
N PRO A 412 -6.92 5.04 16.95
CA PRO A 412 -5.67 4.35 17.18
C PRO A 412 -5.08 3.87 15.83
N PRO A 413 -3.77 4.06 15.58
CA PRO A 413 -3.14 3.65 14.32
C PRO A 413 -3.19 2.15 14.06
N ASP A 414 -3.35 1.35 15.12
CA ASP A 414 -3.49 -0.10 15.05
C ASP A 414 -4.96 -0.59 15.21
N GLY A 415 -5.92 0.36 15.34
CA GLY A 415 -7.35 0.10 15.49
C GLY A 415 -7.79 -0.38 16.89
N TYR A 416 -8.85 0.25 17.42
CA TYR A 416 -9.60 -0.05 18.66
C TYR A 416 -8.78 -0.16 19.97
N PRO A 417 -9.41 0.01 21.16
CA PRO A 417 -8.66 0.14 22.41
C PRO A 417 -7.94 -1.17 22.74
N LYS A 418 -6.64 -1.05 23.09
CA LYS A 418 -5.86 -2.16 23.61
C LYS A 418 -6.52 -2.69 24.89
N SER A 419 -7.04 -3.90 24.83
CA SER A 419 -7.42 -4.67 26.01
C SER A 419 -6.18 -5.23 26.70
N GLN A 420 -6.29 -5.48 28.00
CA GLN A 420 -5.24 -6.20 28.71
C GLN A 420 -5.14 -7.61 28.13
N GLU A 421 -3.93 -8.02 27.73
CA GLU A 421 -3.69 -9.36 27.24
C GLU A 421 -4.15 -10.41 28.27
N GLY A 422 -4.88 -11.40 27.79
CA GLY A 422 -5.37 -12.51 28.59
C GLY A 422 -4.24 -13.43 29.08
N SER A 423 -4.63 -14.46 29.82
CA SER A 423 -3.69 -15.43 30.39
C SER A 423 -3.15 -16.44 29.38
N THR A 424 -3.80 -16.61 28.22
CA THR A 424 -3.45 -17.62 27.23
C THR A 424 -2.42 -17.07 26.24
N VAL A 425 -1.21 -17.62 26.29
CA VAL A 425 -0.11 -17.29 25.37
C VAL A 425 0.47 -18.59 24.84
N ASP A 426 0.17 -18.91 23.59
CA ASP A 426 0.66 -20.10 22.91
C ASP A 426 2.05 -19.86 22.33
N ARG A 427 2.94 -20.83 22.50
CA ARG A 427 4.33 -20.71 22.04
C ARG A 427 4.45 -20.45 20.54
N VAL A 428 3.54 -21.01 19.75
CA VAL A 428 3.52 -20.79 18.29
C VAL A 428 3.21 -19.34 17.92
N CYS A 429 2.53 -18.61 18.80
CA CYS A 429 2.18 -17.20 18.60
C CYS A 429 3.26 -16.23 19.08
N LEU A 430 4.33 -16.72 19.71
CA LEU A 430 5.44 -15.89 20.15
C LEU A 430 6.41 -15.61 18.99
N SER A 431 6.88 -14.37 18.89
CA SER A 431 7.90 -13.95 17.93
C SER A 431 9.13 -13.41 18.64
N LYS A 432 10.30 -13.96 18.29
CA LYS A 432 11.57 -13.43 18.81
C LYS A 432 11.86 -12.04 18.26
N ALA A 433 11.46 -11.82 17.00
CA ALA A 433 11.69 -10.55 16.32
C ALA A 433 10.71 -9.47 16.81
N ASN A 434 9.48 -9.82 17.21
CA ASN A 434 8.39 -8.85 17.41
C ASN A 434 7.87 -8.73 18.85
N ASP A 435 8.16 -9.68 19.74
CA ASP A 435 7.72 -9.60 21.14
C ASP A 435 8.87 -9.21 22.07
N ALA A 436 8.72 -8.09 22.78
CA ALA A 436 9.72 -7.61 23.73
C ALA A 436 9.89 -8.55 24.94
N ASP A 437 8.84 -9.30 25.30
CA ASP A 437 8.80 -10.28 26.38
C ASP A 437 9.07 -11.72 25.90
N TYR A 438 9.52 -11.93 24.65
CA TYR A 438 9.75 -13.28 24.10
C TYR A 438 10.62 -14.15 25.01
N GLU A 439 11.80 -13.64 25.39
CA GLU A 439 12.76 -14.38 26.22
C GLU A 439 12.22 -14.70 27.61
N SER A 440 11.44 -13.80 28.22
CA SER A 440 10.83 -14.06 29.52
C SER A 440 9.74 -15.12 29.38
N ARG A 441 8.86 -15.01 28.39
CA ARG A 441 7.76 -15.97 28.15
C ARG A 441 8.23 -17.38 27.83
N ILE A 442 9.31 -17.51 27.05
CA ILE A 442 9.93 -18.81 26.75
C ILE A 442 10.59 -19.41 27.99
N LYS A 443 11.25 -18.60 28.84
CA LYS A 443 11.90 -19.06 30.08
C LYS A 443 10.90 -19.37 31.20
N THR A 444 9.84 -18.58 31.36
CA THR A 444 8.75 -18.79 32.35
C THR A 444 7.77 -19.88 31.93
N GLY A 445 8.05 -20.61 30.84
CA GLY A 445 7.41 -21.89 30.53
C GLY A 445 7.54 -22.93 31.65
N GLY A 446 8.24 -22.63 32.75
CA GLY A 446 7.93 -23.10 34.10
C GLY A 446 7.93 -21.93 35.11
N GLY A 447 6.76 -21.45 35.52
CA GLY A 447 6.56 -20.64 36.73
C GLY A 447 6.52 -19.11 36.55
N ASN A 448 5.40 -18.54 36.98
CA ASN A 448 5.07 -17.11 37.06
C ASN A 448 6.15 -16.23 37.70
N LYS A 449 6.44 -15.07 37.10
CA LYS A 449 6.23 -13.73 37.70
C LYS A 449 6.68 -12.56 36.79
N LEU A 450 5.79 -11.56 36.71
CA LEU A 450 6.01 -10.10 36.82
C LEU A 450 6.46 -9.22 35.63
N SER A 451 5.63 -8.17 35.45
CA SER A 451 5.88 -6.72 35.31
C SER A 451 6.98 -6.17 34.38
N GLY A 452 6.57 -5.21 33.54
CA GLY A 452 7.30 -3.95 33.39
C GLY A 452 7.67 -3.50 31.97
N GLU A 453 7.09 -2.34 31.60
CA GLU A 453 7.51 -1.34 30.60
C GLU A 453 7.51 -1.68 29.10
N GLU A 454 6.52 -1.09 28.42
CA GLU A 454 6.37 -1.01 26.96
C GLU A 454 7.41 -0.02 26.38
N LYS A 455 8.52 -0.53 25.82
CA LYS A 455 9.42 0.30 25.02
C LYS A 455 8.78 0.59 23.66
N LYS A 456 8.35 1.84 23.46
CA LYS A 456 7.89 2.35 22.16
C LYS A 456 8.95 2.10 21.08
N ARG A 457 8.64 1.26 20.08
CA ARG A 457 9.44 1.14 18.85
C ARG A 457 9.37 2.45 18.08
N LYS A 458 10.53 2.95 17.64
CA LYS A 458 10.61 4.00 16.61
C LYS A 458 10.19 3.40 15.27
N TYR A 459 9.14 3.96 14.68
CA TYR A 459 8.73 3.71 13.31
C TYR A 459 9.89 4.07 12.36
N VAL A 460 10.26 3.13 11.49
CA VAL A 460 11.20 3.36 10.38
C VAL A 460 10.38 3.26 9.09
N PRO A 461 10.17 4.37 8.36
CA PRO A 461 9.32 4.35 7.17
C PRO A 461 9.90 3.44 6.08
N PHE A 462 9.02 2.67 5.41
CA PHE A 462 9.36 1.72 4.33
C PHE A 462 9.99 2.38 3.10
N ASN A 463 9.84 3.70 2.93
CA ASN A 463 10.33 4.45 1.77
C ASN A 463 11.56 5.32 2.07
N ALA A 464 12.32 5.07 3.14
CA ALA A 464 13.58 5.81 3.32
C ALA A 464 14.55 5.44 2.18
N PRO A 465 15.14 6.42 1.44
CA PRO A 465 16.21 6.10 0.51
C PRO A 465 17.35 5.44 1.29
N PRO A 466 18.04 4.46 0.70
CA PRO A 466 19.15 3.80 1.38
C PRO A 466 20.17 4.87 1.79
N LYS A 467 20.57 4.86 3.08
CA LYS A 467 21.76 5.60 3.49
C LYS A 467 22.90 5.10 2.60
N SER A 468 23.62 6.01 1.94
CA SER A 468 24.72 5.67 1.04
C SER A 468 25.61 4.60 1.69
N CYS A 469 25.54 3.38 1.16
CA CYS A 469 26.55 2.38 1.45
C CYS A 469 27.82 2.90 0.80
N ALA A 470 28.74 3.43 1.61
CA ALA A 470 30.10 3.63 1.18
C ALA A 470 30.59 2.29 0.62
N VAL A 471 30.79 2.24 -0.69
CA VAL A 471 31.44 1.14 -1.38
C VAL A 471 32.83 1.03 -0.75
N LYS A 472 33.01 0.09 0.16
CA LYS A 472 34.35 -0.35 0.53
C LYS A 472 34.88 -1.07 -0.70
N ASN A 473 35.76 -0.40 -1.44
CA ASN A 473 36.63 -1.03 -2.41
C ASN A 473 37.29 -2.23 -1.74
N SER A 474 36.85 -3.44 -2.07
CA SER A 474 37.62 -4.63 -1.77
C SER A 474 38.78 -4.66 -2.75
N SER A 475 39.97 -4.56 -2.18
CA SER A 475 41.24 -4.72 -2.85
C SER A 475 41.29 -6.04 -3.64
N VAL A 476 41.76 -5.91 -4.87
CA VAL A 476 42.27 -6.98 -5.72
C VAL A 476 43.24 -7.84 -4.91
N VAL A 477 42.97 -9.14 -4.81
CA VAL A 477 43.99 -10.14 -4.50
C VAL A 477 44.13 -11.03 -5.73
N LYS A 478 45.25 -10.88 -6.43
CA LYS A 478 45.76 -11.91 -7.33
C LYS A 478 46.50 -12.93 -6.47
N PHE A 479 46.04 -14.18 -6.56
CA PHE A 479 46.50 -15.41 -5.92
C PHE A 479 46.21 -15.55 -4.42
#